data_AF-A0AA36DKE5-F1
#
_entry.id   AF-A0AA36DKE5-F1
#
_cell.length_a   1.000
_cell.length_b   1.000
_cell.length_c   1.000
_cell.angle_alpha   90.00
_cell.angle_beta   90.00
_cell.angle_gamma   90.00
#
_symmetry.space_group_name_H-M   'P 1'
#
loop_
_entity.id
_entity.type
_entity.pdbx_description
1 polymer ?
#
loop_
_entity_poly.entity_id
_entity_poly.type
_entity_poly.pdbx_seq_one_letter_code
_entity_poly.pdbx_strand_id
1 'polypeptide(L)'
;MSVKAVIFDMGGVLIESPSGLWIEMETDLKIDKGSLFAALLDPVFKTDGEALERGEITAEEFDPIFTQFYNKQYGRNEERVPVILSLVKKIYDIHLVPEMTELLKDLRKAGIKVALLTNNVFADRDRQIPTLPKGLEKYFDVVVESCRVGMRKPEDAIYHHTCELLKLKPEECMFLDDLEVNVKGARDLGIKTIKVTHPPTAAMESWLFVLCSGNLARMSIKAVIFDLGGVLIDTPSQSWTDLEKNRGFDRGAFLSILSLPVFQDHLDELERGIVSAEEFDSMFTDHCNKKCGRSDTFIPLITTFIKGIYEMKIFPVMIKLLKDLRSAGYKTALLTNNAFADRARLAPTLPKETESYFDVIVESCRLGIRKPESVIYEHACGQLESRPEDCMFLDDLDVNLTAARKMGITTVKVISPISTAAQVRGILNLKQTS
;
A
#
# COMPACT_ATOMS: atom_id res chain seq x y z
N MET A 1 -14.50 -7.00 23.01
CA MET A 1 -13.21 -7.26 23.70
C MET A 1 -12.09 -6.63 22.89
N SER A 2 -11.27 -5.79 23.54
CA SER A 2 -10.15 -5.05 22.95
C SER A 2 -8.96 -5.98 22.67
N VAL A 3 -8.24 -5.75 21.58
CA VAL A 3 -6.93 -6.40 21.38
C VAL A 3 -5.91 -5.75 22.33
N LYS A 4 -5.03 -6.53 22.94
CA LYS A 4 -4.00 -6.07 23.88
C LYS A 4 -2.58 -6.32 23.36
N ALA A 5 -2.44 -7.16 22.33
CA ALA A 5 -1.18 -7.38 21.65
C ALA A 5 -1.34 -7.56 20.14
N VAL A 6 -0.35 -7.09 19.39
CA VAL A 6 -0.20 -7.38 17.96
C VAL A 6 1.05 -8.22 17.75
N ILE A 7 0.87 -9.36 17.10
CA ILE A 7 1.89 -10.34 16.75
C ILE A 7 2.15 -10.17 15.25
N PHE A 8 3.40 -9.95 14.88
CA PHE A 8 3.83 -9.74 13.50
C PHE A 8 4.65 -10.92 13.01
N ASP A 9 4.40 -11.38 11.80
CA ASP A 9 5.42 -12.10 11.03
C ASP A 9 6.54 -11.14 10.56
N MET A 10 7.68 -11.70 10.15
CA MET A 10 8.79 -10.96 9.60
C MET A 10 8.70 -10.79 8.08
N GLY A 11 8.63 -11.89 7.32
CA GLY A 11 8.75 -11.89 5.86
C GLY A 11 7.46 -11.46 5.18
N GLY A 12 7.52 -10.55 4.21
CA GLY A 12 6.29 -10.03 3.58
C GLY A 12 5.44 -9.12 4.47
N VAL A 13 5.84 -8.91 5.73
CA VAL A 13 5.16 -8.05 6.72
C VAL A 13 6.07 -6.91 7.18
N LEU A 14 7.16 -7.23 7.89
CA LEU A 14 8.12 -6.22 8.42
C LEU A 14 9.26 -5.93 7.45
N ILE A 15 9.62 -6.92 6.63
CA ILE A 15 10.57 -6.82 5.53
C ILE A 15 9.88 -7.28 4.25
N GLU A 16 10.41 -6.88 3.09
CA GLU A 16 9.96 -7.43 1.83
C GLU A 16 10.17 -8.95 1.77
N SER A 17 9.38 -9.62 0.92
CA SER A 17 9.54 -11.05 0.72
C SER A 17 10.96 -11.35 0.20
N PRO A 18 11.63 -12.39 0.73
CA PRO A 18 12.99 -12.74 0.36
C PRO A 18 13.14 -13.22 -1.10
N SER A 19 12.05 -13.30 -1.87
CA SER A 19 12.07 -13.70 -3.28
C SER A 19 13.04 -12.86 -4.14
N GLY A 20 13.24 -11.59 -3.82
CA GLY A 20 14.23 -10.74 -4.52
C GLY A 20 15.68 -11.24 -4.35
N LEU A 21 16.00 -11.81 -3.18
CA LEU A 21 17.35 -12.28 -2.85
C LEU A 21 17.74 -13.52 -3.66
N TRP A 22 16.76 -14.38 -3.99
CA TRP A 22 16.99 -15.52 -4.85
C TRP A 22 17.25 -15.12 -6.29
N ILE A 23 16.58 -14.07 -6.81
CA ILE A 23 16.83 -13.56 -8.16
C ILE A 23 18.27 -13.05 -8.31
N GLU A 24 18.79 -12.35 -7.30
CA GLU A 24 20.19 -11.91 -7.27
C GLU A 24 21.15 -13.10 -7.27
N MET A 25 20.90 -14.09 -6.42
CA MET A 25 21.73 -15.30 -6.35
C MET A 25 21.68 -16.12 -7.64
N GLU A 26 20.52 -16.21 -8.29
CA GLU A 26 20.37 -16.85 -9.59
C GLU A 26 21.21 -16.14 -10.67
N THR A 27 21.27 -14.82 -10.59
CA THR A 27 22.11 -13.99 -11.47
C THR A 27 23.60 -14.25 -11.21
N ASP A 28 24.02 -14.25 -9.95
CA ASP A 28 25.42 -14.47 -9.55
C ASP A 28 25.92 -15.87 -9.94
N LEU A 29 25.08 -16.90 -9.72
CA LEU A 29 25.37 -18.29 -10.07
C LEU A 29 25.17 -18.60 -11.57
N LYS A 30 24.67 -17.63 -12.35
CA LYS A 30 24.34 -17.79 -13.79
C LYS A 30 23.46 -19.01 -14.02
N ILE A 31 22.36 -19.08 -13.27
CA ILE A 31 21.35 -20.14 -13.34
C ILE A 31 20.01 -19.56 -13.80
N ASP A 32 19.08 -20.43 -14.17
CA ASP A 32 17.79 -20.00 -14.69
C ASP A 32 17.00 -19.25 -13.62
N LYS A 33 16.40 -18.11 -14.02
CA LYS A 33 15.57 -17.30 -13.14
C LYS A 33 14.36 -18.11 -12.64
N GLY A 34 14.13 -18.09 -11.34
CA GLY A 34 13.07 -18.81 -10.63
C GLY A 34 13.38 -20.28 -10.35
N SER A 35 14.52 -20.82 -10.80
CA SER A 35 14.84 -22.23 -10.63
C SER A 35 15.16 -22.61 -9.18
N LEU A 36 15.80 -21.73 -8.40
CA LEU A 36 16.10 -22.01 -6.98
C LEU A 36 14.81 -22.12 -6.18
N PHE A 37 13.89 -21.19 -6.40
CA PHE A 37 12.60 -21.18 -5.73
C PHE A 37 11.76 -22.40 -6.10
N ALA A 38 11.72 -22.75 -7.40
CA ALA A 38 11.00 -23.93 -7.86
C ALA A 38 11.56 -25.22 -7.25
N ALA A 39 12.88 -25.36 -7.18
CA ALA A 39 13.54 -26.51 -6.57
C ALA A 39 13.31 -26.60 -5.06
N LEU A 40 13.32 -25.46 -4.35
CA LEU A 40 13.10 -25.41 -2.91
C LEU A 40 11.66 -25.79 -2.53
N LEU A 41 10.71 -25.54 -3.42
CA LEU A 41 9.30 -25.95 -3.27
C LEU A 41 9.02 -27.39 -3.72
N ASP A 42 10.03 -28.14 -4.18
CA ASP A 42 9.84 -29.53 -4.54
C ASP A 42 9.35 -30.33 -3.31
N PRO A 43 8.30 -31.16 -3.45
CA PRO A 43 7.76 -31.94 -2.33
C PRO A 43 8.79 -32.81 -1.60
N VAL A 44 9.91 -33.18 -2.23
CA VAL A 44 11.00 -33.92 -1.59
C VAL A 44 11.54 -33.18 -0.37
N PHE A 45 11.59 -31.85 -0.39
CA PHE A 45 12.14 -31.02 0.69
C PHE A 45 11.10 -30.58 1.71
N LYS A 46 9.84 -31.01 1.59
CA LYS A 46 8.80 -30.58 2.53
C LYS A 46 9.21 -30.86 3.99
N THR A 47 9.65 -32.08 4.27
CA THR A 47 10.07 -32.50 5.62
C THR A 47 11.33 -31.76 6.06
N ASP A 48 12.29 -31.56 5.15
CA ASP A 48 13.53 -30.83 5.44
C ASP A 48 13.27 -29.35 5.73
N GLY A 49 12.35 -28.72 5.00
CA GLY A 49 11.90 -27.34 5.24
C GLY A 49 11.25 -27.19 6.62
N GLU A 50 10.33 -28.11 6.96
CA GLU A 50 9.73 -28.14 8.30
C GLU A 50 10.79 -28.35 9.40
N ALA A 51 11.77 -29.23 9.17
CA ALA A 51 12.89 -29.49 10.09
C ALA A 51 13.82 -28.28 10.25
N LEU A 52 14.15 -27.58 9.15
CA LEU A 52 14.91 -26.33 9.16
C LEU A 52 14.21 -25.27 10.03
N GLU A 53 12.91 -25.09 9.79
CA GLU A 53 12.14 -24.07 10.48
C GLU A 53 11.90 -24.45 11.96
N ARG A 54 11.90 -25.74 12.33
CA ARG A 54 11.94 -26.18 13.73
C ARG A 54 13.34 -26.17 14.34
N GLY A 55 14.39 -25.88 13.55
CA GLY A 55 15.78 -25.86 14.03
C GLY A 55 16.35 -27.25 14.33
N GLU A 56 15.76 -28.30 13.76
CA GLU A 56 16.22 -29.68 13.84
C GLU A 56 17.46 -29.91 12.96
N ILE A 57 17.54 -29.18 11.85
CA ILE A 57 18.71 -29.09 10.96
C ILE A 57 19.07 -27.62 10.68
N THR A 58 20.30 -27.36 10.25
CA THR A 58 20.77 -26.01 9.90
C THR A 58 20.96 -25.81 8.40
N ALA A 59 21.13 -24.56 7.95
CA ALA A 59 21.47 -24.25 6.56
C ALA A 59 22.78 -24.91 6.11
N GLU A 60 23.76 -24.99 7.00
CA GLU A 60 25.02 -25.70 6.78
C GLU A 60 24.81 -27.19 6.46
N GLU A 61 23.78 -27.81 7.03
CA GLU A 61 23.41 -29.20 6.79
C GLU A 61 22.53 -29.39 5.56
N PHE A 62 21.60 -28.46 5.33
CA PHE A 62 20.63 -28.55 4.23
C PHE A 62 21.21 -28.17 2.87
N ASP A 63 21.99 -27.09 2.77
CA ASP A 63 22.49 -26.57 1.50
C ASP A 63 23.27 -27.62 0.68
N PRO A 64 24.10 -28.52 1.26
CA PRO A 64 24.74 -29.61 0.52
C PRO A 64 23.75 -30.61 -0.08
N ILE A 65 22.67 -30.94 0.64
CA ILE A 65 21.61 -31.85 0.16
C ILE A 65 20.86 -31.19 -0.99
N PHE A 66 20.49 -29.92 -0.81
CA PHE A 66 19.86 -29.11 -1.86
C PHE A 66 20.75 -29.02 -3.11
N THR A 67 22.05 -28.78 -2.94
CA THR A 67 23.02 -28.71 -4.04
C THR A 67 23.03 -29.98 -4.87
N GLN A 68 23.07 -31.16 -4.24
CA GLN A 68 23.08 -32.44 -4.94
C GLN A 68 21.79 -32.66 -5.75
N PHE A 69 20.65 -32.36 -5.14
CA PHE A 69 19.35 -32.45 -5.81
C PHE A 69 19.26 -31.48 -6.99
N TYR A 70 19.60 -30.21 -6.77
CA TYR A 70 19.55 -29.16 -7.78
C TYR A 70 20.46 -29.49 -8.98
N ASN A 71 21.70 -29.91 -8.72
CA ASN A 71 22.63 -30.37 -9.75
C ASN A 71 22.03 -31.52 -10.59
N LYS A 72 21.43 -32.51 -9.94
CA LYS A 72 20.80 -33.65 -10.63
C LYS A 72 19.59 -33.22 -11.46
N GLN A 73 18.73 -32.37 -10.92
CA GLN A 73 17.50 -31.94 -11.59
C GLN A 73 17.77 -31.04 -12.80
N TYR A 74 18.75 -30.14 -12.68
CA TYR A 74 19.06 -29.13 -13.70
C TYR A 74 20.32 -29.43 -14.52
N GLY A 75 20.91 -30.63 -14.36
CA GLY A 75 22.08 -31.05 -15.12
C GLY A 75 23.34 -30.22 -14.85
N ARG A 76 23.52 -29.77 -13.60
CA ARG A 76 24.65 -28.93 -13.17
C ARG A 76 25.66 -29.73 -12.33
N ASN A 77 26.77 -29.09 -12.02
CA ASN A 77 27.84 -29.66 -11.20
C ASN A 77 28.44 -28.59 -10.26
N GLU A 78 27.59 -27.74 -9.69
CA GLU A 78 28.01 -26.73 -8.72
C GLU A 78 28.59 -27.41 -7.48
N GLU A 79 29.70 -26.88 -6.94
CA GLU A 79 30.27 -27.38 -5.68
C GLU A 79 29.31 -27.09 -4.51
N ARG A 80 28.67 -25.91 -4.51
CA ARG A 80 27.70 -25.50 -3.50
C ARG A 80 26.70 -24.48 -4.04
N VAL A 81 25.42 -24.72 -3.77
CA VAL A 81 24.33 -23.75 -3.92
C VAL A 81 23.86 -23.34 -2.53
N PRO A 82 24.39 -22.24 -1.95
CA PRO A 82 24.15 -21.86 -0.56
C PRO A 82 22.80 -21.15 -0.37
N VAL A 83 21.70 -21.84 -0.69
CA VAL A 83 20.37 -21.24 -0.84
C VAL A 83 19.82 -20.68 0.47
N ILE A 84 19.95 -21.43 1.57
CA ILE A 84 19.47 -20.98 2.88
C ILE A 84 20.54 -20.14 3.57
N LEU A 85 21.82 -20.53 3.49
CA LEU A 85 22.89 -19.78 4.16
C LEU A 85 23.00 -18.34 3.65
N SER A 86 22.87 -18.12 2.34
CA SER A 86 22.92 -16.78 1.75
C SER A 86 21.70 -15.96 2.13
N LEU A 87 20.53 -16.60 2.25
CA LEU A 87 19.31 -15.95 2.72
C LEU A 87 19.47 -15.42 4.15
N VAL A 88 19.91 -16.27 5.10
CA VAL A 88 20.10 -15.85 6.50
C VAL A 88 21.11 -14.71 6.61
N LYS A 89 22.22 -14.79 5.88
CA LYS A 89 23.24 -13.73 5.87
C LYS A 89 22.70 -12.41 5.34
N LYS A 90 21.95 -12.42 4.24
CA LYS A 90 21.38 -11.20 3.67
C LYS A 90 20.32 -10.58 4.59
N ILE A 91 19.50 -11.39 5.26
CA ILE A 91 18.49 -10.92 6.21
C ILE A 91 19.08 -10.02 7.30
N TYR A 92 20.30 -10.30 7.77
CA TYR A 92 20.93 -9.53 8.84
C TYR A 92 21.07 -8.02 8.51
N ASP A 93 21.32 -7.70 7.23
CA ASP A 93 21.52 -6.32 6.75
C ASP A 93 20.27 -5.71 6.10
N ILE A 94 19.15 -6.44 6.08
CA ILE A 94 17.89 -5.92 5.52
C ILE A 94 17.31 -4.83 6.43
N HIS A 95 16.84 -3.75 5.79
CA HIS A 95 16.11 -2.69 6.46
C HIS A 95 14.63 -3.04 6.58
N LEU A 96 14.05 -2.68 7.72
CA LEU A 96 12.59 -2.78 7.90
C LEU A 96 11.87 -1.79 7.02
N VAL A 97 10.66 -2.14 6.62
CA VAL A 97 9.72 -1.22 5.99
C VAL A 97 9.49 -0.05 6.97
N PRO A 98 9.77 1.22 6.58
CA PRO A 98 9.72 2.37 7.49
C PRO A 98 8.36 2.55 8.18
N GLU A 99 7.27 2.37 7.44
CA GLU A 99 5.89 2.42 7.92
C GLU A 99 5.70 1.41 9.06
N MET A 100 6.11 0.16 8.87
CA MET A 100 6.01 -0.85 9.93
C MET A 100 6.82 -0.52 11.17
N THR A 101 7.94 0.16 11.00
CA THR A 101 8.74 0.62 12.14
C THR A 101 8.01 1.68 12.94
N GLU A 102 7.31 2.62 12.29
CA GLU A 102 6.49 3.62 12.98
C GLU A 102 5.27 2.99 13.65
N LEU A 103 4.61 2.04 12.98
CA LEU A 103 3.50 1.29 13.56
C LEU A 103 3.86 0.57 14.86
N LEU A 104 5.00 -0.13 14.88
CA LEU A 104 5.49 -0.79 16.09
C LEU A 104 5.68 0.21 17.23
N LYS A 105 6.22 1.40 16.94
CA LYS A 105 6.40 2.47 17.94
C LYS A 105 5.05 2.99 18.44
N ASP A 106 4.10 3.23 17.55
CA ASP A 106 2.81 3.81 17.89
C ASP A 106 1.92 2.85 18.69
N LEU A 107 1.93 1.55 18.36
CA LEU A 107 1.27 0.52 19.17
C LEU A 107 1.84 0.48 20.59
N ARG A 108 3.17 0.54 20.75
CA ARG A 108 3.80 0.57 22.07
C ARG A 108 3.47 1.84 22.85
N LYS A 109 3.47 3.02 22.20
CA LYS A 109 3.02 4.28 22.83
C LYS A 109 1.56 4.19 23.30
N ALA A 110 0.73 3.44 22.58
CA ALA A 110 -0.67 3.18 22.94
C ALA A 110 -0.85 2.16 24.08
N GLY A 111 0.23 1.59 24.61
CA GLY A 111 0.18 0.55 25.64
C GLY A 111 -0.19 -0.84 25.11
N ILE A 112 -0.12 -1.05 23.79
CA ILE A 112 -0.33 -2.35 23.15
C ILE A 112 1.01 -3.08 23.08
N LYS A 113 1.01 -4.35 23.51
CA LYS A 113 2.20 -5.18 23.39
C LYS A 113 2.45 -5.53 21.93
N VAL A 114 3.71 -5.60 21.53
CA VAL A 114 4.08 -6.04 20.19
C VAL A 114 4.99 -7.26 20.27
N ALA A 115 4.68 -8.27 19.47
CA ALA A 115 5.46 -9.51 19.40
C ALA A 115 5.89 -9.82 17.96
N LEU A 116 7.06 -10.44 17.83
CA LEU A 116 7.52 -11.07 16.60
C LEU A 116 7.26 -12.57 16.69
N LEU A 117 6.63 -13.16 15.68
CA LEU A 117 6.45 -14.60 15.52
C LEU A 117 6.82 -15.00 14.09
N THR A 118 8.03 -15.52 13.92
CA THR A 118 8.59 -15.81 12.60
C THR A 118 9.04 -17.27 12.48
N ASN A 119 8.78 -17.85 11.32
CA ASN A 119 9.45 -19.09 10.94
C ASN A 119 10.85 -18.74 10.45
N ASN A 120 11.86 -19.18 11.17
CA ASN A 120 13.27 -18.85 10.91
C ASN A 120 14.15 -20.09 11.00
N VAL A 121 15.41 -19.98 10.60
CA VAL A 121 16.34 -21.11 10.45
C VAL A 121 17.72 -20.75 11.01
N PHE A 122 18.45 -21.74 11.53
CA PHE A 122 19.86 -21.54 11.91
C PHE A 122 20.77 -21.65 10.68
N ALA A 123 21.75 -20.75 10.56
CA ALA A 123 22.72 -20.82 9.49
C ALA A 123 23.80 -21.88 9.75
N ASP A 124 24.36 -21.92 10.96
CA ASP A 124 25.49 -22.76 11.37
C ASP A 124 25.11 -23.72 12.50
N ARG A 125 25.80 -24.87 12.58
CA ARG A 125 25.60 -25.88 13.65
C ARG A 125 25.80 -25.32 15.05
N ASP A 126 26.73 -24.37 15.20
CA ASP A 126 27.04 -23.71 16.47
C ASP A 126 26.02 -22.61 16.83
N ARG A 127 25.11 -22.29 15.91
CA ARG A 127 23.99 -21.34 16.07
C ARG A 127 24.45 -19.95 16.49
N GLN A 128 25.63 -19.53 16.04
CA GLN A 128 26.24 -18.24 16.38
C GLN A 128 25.87 -17.14 15.40
N ILE A 129 25.54 -17.48 14.15
CA ILE A 129 25.15 -16.50 13.14
C ILE A 129 23.77 -15.93 13.51
N PRO A 130 23.61 -14.60 13.56
CA PRO A 130 22.33 -13.97 13.81
C PRO A 130 21.27 -14.39 12.78
N THR A 131 20.07 -14.64 13.28
CA THR A 131 18.94 -15.11 12.49
C THR A 131 17.96 -13.97 12.15
N LEU A 132 18.09 -12.82 12.81
CA LEU A 132 17.22 -11.64 12.62
C LEU A 132 18.00 -10.45 12.05
N PRO A 133 17.32 -9.50 11.38
CA PRO A 133 17.90 -8.21 11.02
C PRO A 133 18.49 -7.49 12.23
N LYS A 134 19.60 -6.79 12.02
CA LYS A 134 20.35 -6.13 13.08
C LYS A 134 19.49 -5.15 13.90
N GLY A 135 19.30 -5.48 15.18
CA GLY A 135 18.63 -4.61 16.15
C GLY A 135 17.11 -4.57 15.98
N LEU A 136 16.52 -5.56 15.31
CA LEU A 136 15.07 -5.73 15.20
C LEU A 136 14.42 -5.97 16.56
N GLU A 137 15.08 -6.71 17.44
CA GLU A 137 14.56 -7.19 18.72
C GLU A 137 14.15 -6.04 19.65
N LYS A 138 14.78 -4.87 19.52
CA LYS A 138 14.48 -3.69 20.35
C LYS A 138 13.04 -3.18 20.21
N TYR A 139 12.39 -3.50 19.09
CA TYR A 139 11.02 -3.07 18.82
C TYR A 139 9.98 -3.95 19.51
N PHE A 140 10.34 -5.15 19.96
CA PHE A 140 9.38 -6.15 20.43
C PHE A 140 9.43 -6.35 21.94
N ASP A 141 8.26 -6.61 22.53
CA ASP A 141 8.15 -7.05 23.92
C ASP A 141 8.35 -8.57 24.04
N VAL A 142 8.05 -9.32 22.98
CA VAL A 142 8.24 -10.77 22.85
C VAL A 142 8.79 -11.09 21.46
N VAL A 143 9.81 -11.93 21.37
CA VAL A 143 10.34 -12.44 20.10
C VAL A 143 10.29 -13.97 20.13
N VAL A 144 9.60 -14.57 19.17
CA VAL A 144 9.51 -16.01 18.97
C VAL A 144 10.04 -16.35 17.58
N GLU A 145 11.16 -17.07 17.56
CA GLU A 145 11.74 -17.66 16.36
C GLU A 145 11.53 -19.17 16.40
N SER A 146 10.87 -19.71 15.37
CA SER A 146 10.49 -21.13 15.30
C SER A 146 11.67 -22.08 15.57
N CYS A 147 12.83 -21.83 14.97
CA CYS A 147 14.01 -22.68 15.11
C CYS A 147 14.59 -22.69 16.52
N ARG A 148 14.36 -21.63 17.30
CA ARG A 148 14.84 -21.54 18.69
C ARG A 148 13.93 -22.27 19.67
N VAL A 149 12.64 -22.37 19.35
CA VAL A 149 11.63 -22.97 20.24
C VAL A 149 11.21 -24.39 19.83
N GLY A 150 11.68 -24.90 18.68
CA GLY A 150 11.39 -26.26 18.23
C GLY A 150 9.96 -26.48 17.74
N MET A 151 9.27 -25.40 17.38
CA MET A 151 7.89 -25.37 16.91
C MET A 151 7.82 -24.47 15.68
N ARG A 152 6.80 -24.59 14.84
CA ARG A 152 6.63 -23.68 13.70
C ARG A 152 5.20 -23.27 13.43
N LYS A 153 4.99 -22.16 12.72
CA LYS A 153 3.70 -21.87 12.10
C LYS A 153 3.47 -22.83 10.92
N PRO A 154 2.26 -23.38 10.74
CA PRO A 154 1.01 -23.06 11.44
C PRO A 154 0.66 -24.05 12.58
N GLU A 155 1.62 -24.72 13.22
CA GLU A 155 1.35 -25.64 14.33
C GLU A 155 0.74 -24.87 15.52
N ASP A 156 -0.35 -25.39 16.11
CA ASP A 156 -1.08 -24.71 17.19
C ASP A 156 -0.17 -24.33 18.38
N ALA A 157 0.82 -25.19 18.67
CA ALA A 157 1.74 -25.04 19.78
C ALA A 157 2.50 -23.70 19.76
N ILE A 158 2.91 -23.20 18.59
CA ILE A 158 3.70 -21.96 18.51
C ILE A 158 2.86 -20.71 18.82
N TYR A 159 1.58 -20.72 18.44
CA TYR A 159 0.66 -19.63 18.73
C TYR A 159 0.32 -19.58 20.21
N HIS A 160 0.06 -20.75 20.82
CA HIS A 160 -0.14 -20.86 22.27
C HIS A 160 1.09 -20.39 23.04
N HIS A 161 2.29 -20.85 22.65
CA HIS A 161 3.54 -20.42 23.25
C HIS A 161 3.73 -18.90 23.19
N THR A 162 3.43 -18.30 22.03
CA THR A 162 3.50 -16.83 21.85
C THR A 162 2.52 -16.09 22.77
N CYS A 163 1.27 -16.59 22.89
CA CYS A 163 0.27 -16.01 23.79
C CYS A 163 0.65 -16.15 25.27
N GLU A 164 1.25 -17.28 25.66
CA GLU A 164 1.77 -17.53 27.01
C GLU A 164 2.89 -16.54 27.38
N LEU A 165 3.86 -16.34 26.49
CA LEU A 165 4.92 -15.34 26.68
C LEU A 165 4.35 -13.92 26.80
N LEU A 166 3.33 -13.59 26.01
CA LEU A 166 2.59 -12.34 26.10
C LEU A 166 1.73 -12.23 27.37
N LYS A 167 1.44 -13.35 28.04
CA LYS A 167 0.49 -13.48 29.16
C LYS A 167 -0.91 -13.00 28.78
N LEU A 168 -1.37 -13.38 27.60
CA LEU A 168 -2.66 -13.00 27.04
C LEU A 168 -3.39 -14.23 26.50
N LYS A 169 -4.71 -14.14 26.42
CA LYS A 169 -5.52 -15.16 25.73
C LYS A 169 -5.50 -14.93 24.21
N PRO A 170 -5.72 -15.98 23.39
CA PRO A 170 -5.80 -15.85 21.93
C PRO A 170 -6.75 -14.72 21.47
N GLU A 171 -7.93 -14.59 22.08
CA GLU A 171 -8.92 -13.58 21.71
C GLU A 171 -8.51 -12.12 22.02
N GLU A 172 -7.47 -11.94 22.83
CA GLU A 172 -6.86 -10.65 23.16
C GLU A 172 -5.70 -10.29 22.21
N CYS A 173 -5.33 -11.19 21.29
CA CYS A 173 -4.23 -10.99 20.36
C CYS A 173 -4.74 -10.73 18.92
N MET A 174 -3.92 -10.02 18.15
CA MET A 174 -4.04 -9.91 16.71
C MET A 174 -2.76 -10.43 16.05
N PHE A 175 -2.87 -11.17 14.95
CA PHE A 175 -1.75 -11.72 14.20
C PHE A 175 -1.74 -11.25 12.75
N LEU A 176 -0.58 -10.81 12.27
CA LEU A 176 -0.33 -10.35 10.91
C LEU A 176 0.66 -11.28 10.23
N ASP A 177 0.26 -11.82 9.09
CA ASP A 177 1.07 -12.72 8.28
C ASP A 177 0.62 -12.62 6.82
N ASP A 178 1.51 -12.82 5.87
CA ASP A 178 1.20 -12.80 4.44
C ASP A 178 0.67 -14.16 3.93
N LEU A 179 1.01 -15.25 4.62
CA LEU A 179 0.60 -16.60 4.25
C LEU A 179 -0.75 -16.99 4.85
N GLU A 180 -1.73 -17.29 3.97
CA GLU A 180 -3.08 -17.69 4.39
C GLU A 180 -3.08 -18.88 5.35
N VAL A 181 -2.16 -19.82 5.18
CA VAL A 181 -2.09 -21.01 6.03
C VAL A 181 -1.77 -20.65 7.49
N ASN A 182 -0.89 -19.67 7.71
CA ASN A 182 -0.54 -19.16 9.03
C ASN A 182 -1.67 -18.33 9.62
N VAL A 183 -2.28 -17.47 8.80
CA VAL A 183 -3.45 -16.68 9.19
C VAL A 183 -4.60 -17.61 9.61
N LYS A 184 -4.86 -18.68 8.87
CA LYS A 184 -5.88 -19.68 9.21
C LYS A 184 -5.55 -20.39 10.52
N GLY A 185 -4.32 -20.85 10.71
CA GLY A 185 -3.89 -21.53 11.95
C GLY A 185 -4.13 -20.67 13.20
N ALA A 186 -3.73 -19.40 13.16
CA ALA A 186 -3.99 -18.46 14.26
C ALA A 186 -5.49 -18.22 14.48
N ARG A 187 -6.26 -18.07 13.40
CA ARG A 187 -7.71 -17.81 13.46
C ARG A 187 -8.49 -18.97 14.07
N ASP A 188 -8.11 -20.20 13.75
CA ASP A 188 -8.73 -21.42 14.28
C ASP A 188 -8.59 -21.51 15.81
N LEU A 189 -7.59 -20.84 16.39
CA LEU A 189 -7.36 -20.71 17.84
C LEU A 189 -8.03 -19.49 18.48
N GLY A 190 -8.78 -18.69 17.71
CA GLY A 190 -9.46 -17.50 18.20
C GLY A 190 -8.62 -16.21 18.19
N ILE A 191 -7.40 -16.25 17.65
CA ILE A 191 -6.59 -15.05 17.42
C ILE A 191 -7.22 -14.24 16.29
N LYS A 192 -7.34 -12.92 16.45
CA LYS A 192 -7.81 -12.06 15.35
C LYS A 192 -6.70 -11.96 14.31
N THR A 193 -7.03 -11.98 13.02
CA THR A 193 -5.99 -12.06 11.99
C THR A 193 -6.16 -11.03 10.89
N ILE A 194 -5.05 -10.51 10.39
CA ILE A 194 -4.99 -9.71 9.16
C ILE A 194 -4.03 -10.42 8.21
N LYS A 195 -4.50 -10.72 6.99
CA LYS A 195 -3.64 -11.19 5.92
C LYS A 195 -2.98 -10.00 5.22
N VAL A 196 -1.66 -9.97 5.18
CA VAL A 196 -0.89 -8.93 4.51
C VAL A 196 -0.71 -9.33 3.05
N THR A 197 -1.17 -8.51 2.10
CA THR A 197 -1.05 -8.81 0.65
C THR A 197 0.04 -8.02 -0.06
N HIS A 198 0.52 -6.93 0.55
CA HIS A 198 1.67 -6.13 0.14
C HIS A 198 2.27 -5.47 1.39
N PRO A 199 3.58 -5.16 1.41
CA PRO A 199 4.16 -4.45 2.54
C PRO A 199 3.31 -3.19 2.81
N PRO A 200 2.97 -2.97 4.08
CA PRO A 200 1.79 -2.20 4.41
C PRO A 200 2.03 -0.70 4.28
N THR A 201 1.04 -0.04 3.69
CA THR A 201 0.93 1.43 3.69
C THR A 201 0.30 1.92 5.00
N ALA A 202 0.36 3.23 5.26
CA ALA A 202 -0.25 3.94 6.40
C ALA A 202 -1.72 3.54 6.74
N ALA A 203 -2.41 2.94 5.78
CA ALA A 203 -3.70 2.29 5.90
C ALA A 203 -3.77 1.21 7.00
N MET A 204 -2.76 0.34 7.10
CA MET A 204 -2.74 -0.76 8.07
C MET A 204 -2.36 -0.26 9.48
N GLU A 205 -1.54 0.79 9.56
CA GLU A 205 -1.16 1.43 10.82
C GLU A 205 -2.38 2.00 11.55
N SER A 206 -3.18 2.76 10.78
CA SER A 206 -4.43 3.34 11.25
C SER A 206 -5.43 2.26 11.69
N TRP A 207 -5.48 1.13 10.96
CA TRP A 207 -6.37 0.01 11.25
C TRP A 207 -5.97 -0.74 12.53
N LEU A 208 -4.67 -1.00 12.72
CA LEU A 208 -4.18 -1.70 13.89
C LEU A 208 -4.32 -0.88 15.16
N PHE A 209 -4.05 0.42 15.09
CA PHE A 209 -4.28 1.33 16.21
C PHE A 209 -5.76 1.32 16.63
N VAL A 210 -6.69 1.39 15.67
CA VAL A 210 -8.14 1.35 15.92
C VAL A 210 -8.62 0.03 16.52
N LEU A 211 -8.07 -1.11 16.07
CA LEU A 211 -8.47 -2.44 16.55
C LEU A 211 -7.86 -2.79 17.92
N CYS A 212 -6.70 -2.22 18.25
CA CYS A 212 -5.93 -2.53 19.46
C CYS A 212 -6.22 -1.60 20.62
N SER A 213 -6.51 -0.33 20.40
CA SER A 213 -6.80 0.61 21.48
C SER A 213 -8.17 0.44 22.15
N GLY A 214 -8.85 -0.71 21.97
CA GLY A 214 -10.29 -0.88 22.18
C GLY A 214 -10.87 0.05 23.27
N ASN A 215 -11.67 1.00 22.77
CA ASN A 215 -11.85 2.36 23.29
C ASN A 215 -10.75 3.38 22.90
N LEU A 216 -10.41 3.48 21.61
CA LEU A 216 -10.62 4.80 21.02
C LEU A 216 -12.13 4.98 21.01
N ALA A 217 -12.61 6.03 21.65
CA ALA A 217 -13.92 6.59 21.35
C ALA A 217 -14.18 6.37 19.85
N ARG A 218 -15.34 5.77 19.50
CA ARG A 218 -15.87 5.74 18.12
C ARG A 218 -15.17 6.84 17.35
N MET A 219 -14.29 6.52 16.39
CA MET A 219 -13.71 7.58 15.57
C MET A 219 -14.90 8.42 15.15
N SER A 220 -14.97 9.67 15.60
CA SER A 220 -16.16 10.51 15.41
C SER A 220 -16.16 11.05 13.99
N ILE A 221 -15.77 10.19 13.04
CA ILE A 221 -15.89 10.45 11.62
C ILE A 221 -17.37 10.71 11.40
N LYS A 222 -17.66 11.93 11.00
CA LYS A 222 -18.97 12.40 10.59
C LYS A 222 -19.02 12.59 9.09
N ALA A 223 -17.86 12.79 8.46
CA ALA A 223 -17.75 13.04 7.04
C ALA A 223 -16.61 12.26 6.37
N VAL A 224 -16.85 11.86 5.12
CA VAL A 224 -15.84 11.21 4.26
C VAL A 224 -15.67 12.02 2.99
N ILE A 225 -14.43 12.44 2.74
CA ILE A 225 -13.99 13.28 1.64
C ILE A 225 -13.26 12.39 0.63
N PHE A 226 -13.60 12.50 -0.65
CA PHE A 226 -13.05 11.71 -1.74
C PHE A 226 -12.33 12.62 -2.72
N ASP A 227 -11.16 12.20 -3.21
CA ASP A 227 -10.64 12.69 -4.48
C ASP A 227 -11.41 12.10 -5.67
N LEU A 228 -11.20 12.66 -6.87
CA LEU A 228 -11.79 12.20 -8.11
C LEU A 228 -10.88 11.21 -8.86
N GLY A 229 -9.76 11.69 -9.42
CA GLY A 229 -8.83 10.90 -10.21
C GLY A 229 -8.08 9.89 -9.35
N GLY A 230 -7.87 8.66 -9.84
CA GLY A 230 -7.23 7.59 -9.06
C GLY A 230 -8.08 7.01 -7.92
N VAL A 231 -9.17 7.69 -7.53
CA VAL A 231 -10.05 7.28 -6.42
C VAL A 231 -11.42 6.85 -6.89
N LEU A 232 -12.17 7.75 -7.53
CA LEU A 232 -13.53 7.50 -8.02
C LEU A 232 -13.53 7.07 -9.48
N ILE A 233 -12.61 7.62 -10.28
CA ILE A 233 -12.45 7.32 -11.70
C ILE A 233 -10.99 6.96 -11.99
N ASP A 234 -10.79 6.26 -13.10
CA ASP A 234 -9.45 6.02 -13.63
C ASP A 234 -8.85 7.30 -14.24
N THR A 235 -7.57 7.28 -14.57
CA THR A 235 -6.90 8.37 -15.28
C THR A 235 -7.00 8.12 -16.79
N PRO A 236 -7.43 9.09 -17.63
CA PRO A 236 -7.63 8.90 -19.08
C PRO A 236 -6.32 8.87 -19.87
N SER A 237 -5.38 8.01 -19.47
CA SER A 237 -4.05 7.86 -20.07
C SER A 237 -4.09 7.39 -21.52
N GLN A 238 -5.14 6.65 -21.91
CA GLN A 238 -5.34 6.23 -23.29
C GLN A 238 -5.57 7.42 -24.23
N SER A 239 -6.29 8.46 -23.78
CA SER A 239 -6.59 9.63 -24.59
C SER A 239 -5.32 10.39 -24.98
N TRP A 240 -4.31 10.43 -24.11
CA TRP A 240 -3.00 10.98 -24.44
C TRP A 240 -2.21 10.07 -25.37
N THR A 241 -2.19 8.76 -25.13
CA THR A 241 -1.49 7.80 -26.00
C THR A 241 -2.01 7.89 -27.45
N ASP A 242 -3.33 8.01 -27.61
CA ASP A 242 -3.96 8.16 -28.91
C ASP A 242 -3.61 9.51 -29.55
N LEU A 243 -3.59 10.59 -28.76
CA LEU A 243 -3.23 11.92 -29.24
C LEU A 243 -1.76 12.00 -29.68
N GLU A 244 -0.83 11.41 -28.92
CA GLU A 244 0.59 11.31 -29.27
C GLU A 244 0.75 10.61 -30.62
N LYS A 245 0.16 9.40 -30.74
CA LYS A 245 0.19 8.61 -31.96
C LYS A 245 -0.37 9.37 -33.16
N ASN A 246 -1.54 9.98 -33.01
CA ASN A 246 -2.23 10.69 -34.10
C ASN A 246 -1.48 11.95 -34.55
N ARG A 247 -0.61 12.51 -33.70
CA ARG A 247 0.18 13.71 -33.99
C ARG A 247 1.65 13.40 -34.30
N GLY A 248 2.03 12.12 -34.36
CA GLY A 248 3.39 11.69 -34.63
C GLY A 248 4.38 12.08 -33.53
N PHE A 249 3.96 12.00 -32.27
CA PHE A 249 4.85 12.03 -31.11
C PHE A 249 5.21 10.61 -30.70
N ASP A 250 6.39 10.46 -30.13
CA ASP A 250 6.77 9.23 -29.44
C ASP A 250 5.88 9.02 -28.21
N ARG A 251 5.64 7.75 -27.87
CA ARG A 251 4.83 7.39 -26.71
C ARG A 251 5.48 7.94 -25.43
N GLY A 252 4.71 8.69 -24.63
CA GLY A 252 5.15 9.31 -23.39
C GLY A 252 5.80 10.69 -23.54
N ALA A 253 5.88 11.22 -24.76
CA ALA A 253 6.43 12.56 -25.01
C ALA A 253 5.68 13.65 -24.24
N PHE A 254 4.36 13.60 -24.17
CA PHE A 254 3.58 14.63 -23.48
C PHE A 254 3.86 14.64 -21.98
N LEU A 255 3.90 13.46 -21.35
CA LEU A 255 4.26 13.32 -19.94
C LEU A 255 5.68 13.84 -19.68
N SER A 256 6.62 13.51 -20.55
CA SER A 256 8.01 14.00 -20.45
C SER A 256 8.08 15.53 -20.52
N ILE A 257 7.27 16.17 -21.36
CA ILE A 257 7.25 17.62 -21.52
C ILE A 257 6.56 18.29 -20.32
N LEU A 258 5.42 17.77 -19.87
CA LEU A 258 4.71 18.28 -18.68
C LEU A 258 5.54 18.17 -17.40
N SER A 259 6.49 17.24 -17.35
CA SER A 259 7.42 17.08 -16.22
C SER A 259 8.52 18.15 -16.17
N LEU A 260 8.63 19.00 -17.20
CA LEU A 260 9.61 20.10 -17.19
C LEU A 260 9.21 21.17 -16.17
N PRO A 261 10.17 21.78 -15.44
CA PRO A 261 9.90 22.79 -14.42
C PRO A 261 9.04 23.97 -14.92
N VAL A 262 9.18 24.34 -16.19
CA VAL A 262 8.42 25.44 -16.81
C VAL A 262 6.90 25.21 -16.79
N PHE A 263 6.43 23.95 -16.74
CA PHE A 263 5.01 23.64 -16.72
C PHE A 263 4.45 23.45 -15.31
N GLN A 264 5.28 23.35 -14.27
CA GLN A 264 4.79 23.13 -12.91
C GLN A 264 3.91 24.30 -12.44
N ASP A 265 4.39 25.53 -12.58
CA ASP A 265 3.61 26.73 -12.23
C ASP A 265 2.34 26.84 -13.07
N HIS A 266 2.39 26.47 -14.36
CA HIS A 266 1.22 26.51 -15.24
C HIS A 266 0.19 25.42 -14.92
N LEU A 267 0.61 24.26 -14.43
CA LEU A 267 -0.29 23.21 -13.95
C LEU A 267 -0.97 23.65 -12.66
N ASP A 268 -0.23 24.30 -11.76
CA ASP A 268 -0.81 24.90 -10.56
C ASP A 268 -1.80 26.02 -10.91
N GLU A 269 -1.48 26.89 -11.87
CA GLU A 269 -2.38 27.93 -12.39
C GLU A 269 -3.65 27.35 -13.04
N LEU A 270 -3.50 26.26 -13.79
CA LEU A 270 -4.60 25.52 -14.41
C LEU A 270 -5.52 24.94 -13.32
N GLU A 271 -4.96 24.28 -12.31
CA GLU A 271 -5.71 23.70 -11.19
C GLU A 271 -6.37 24.77 -10.31
N ARG A 272 -5.82 26.00 -10.25
CA ARG A 272 -6.46 27.15 -9.61
C ARG A 272 -7.50 27.85 -10.49
N GLY A 273 -7.65 27.44 -11.76
CA GLY A 273 -8.55 28.09 -12.71
C GLY A 273 -8.12 29.51 -13.07
N ILE A 274 -6.82 29.83 -12.92
CA ILE A 274 -6.21 31.06 -13.43
C ILE A 274 -6.09 30.97 -14.96
N VAL A 275 -5.71 29.80 -15.46
CA VAL A 275 -5.57 29.47 -16.88
C VAL A 275 -6.57 28.36 -17.24
N SER A 276 -7.20 28.43 -18.42
CA SER A 276 -8.05 27.33 -18.92
C SER A 276 -7.24 26.26 -19.66
N ALA A 277 -7.81 25.08 -19.89
CA ALA A 277 -7.14 24.03 -20.67
C ALA A 277 -6.81 24.49 -22.10
N GLU A 278 -7.69 25.25 -22.75
CA GLU A 278 -7.42 25.84 -24.07
C GLU A 278 -6.23 26.81 -24.07
N GLU A 279 -6.07 27.60 -23.01
CA GLU A 279 -4.93 28.50 -22.84
C GLU A 279 -3.65 27.72 -22.58
N PHE A 280 -3.70 26.74 -21.67
CA PHE A 280 -2.59 25.84 -21.39
C PHE A 280 -2.15 25.09 -22.65
N ASP A 281 -3.09 24.54 -23.43
CA ASP A 281 -2.84 23.82 -24.66
C ASP A 281 -2.16 24.70 -25.72
N SER A 282 -2.50 25.99 -25.77
CA SER A 282 -1.83 26.97 -26.63
C SER A 282 -0.37 27.16 -26.21
N MET A 283 -0.11 27.32 -24.91
CA MET A 283 1.25 27.48 -24.36
C MET A 283 2.10 26.22 -24.56
N PHE A 284 1.49 25.05 -24.36
CA PHE A 284 2.12 23.75 -24.61
C PHE A 284 2.49 23.59 -26.09
N THR A 285 1.60 23.98 -26.99
CA THR A 285 1.83 23.94 -28.44
C THR A 285 3.03 24.82 -28.83
N ASP A 286 3.06 26.05 -28.35
CA ASP A 286 4.17 26.98 -28.61
C ASP A 286 5.51 26.46 -28.10
N HIS A 287 5.51 25.84 -26.92
CA HIS A 287 6.70 25.21 -26.36
C HIS A 287 7.18 24.05 -27.25
N CYS A 288 6.28 23.16 -27.65
CA CYS A 288 6.59 22.02 -28.52
C CYS A 288 7.14 22.48 -29.86
N ASN A 289 6.53 23.48 -30.50
CA ASN A 289 7.01 24.03 -31.76
C ASN A 289 8.43 24.59 -31.63
N LYS A 290 8.70 25.39 -30.59
CA LYS A 290 10.02 25.99 -30.35
C LYS A 290 11.10 24.95 -30.01
N LYS A 291 10.78 23.93 -29.21
CA LYS A 291 11.76 22.94 -28.73
C LYS A 291 11.98 21.79 -29.69
N CYS A 292 10.94 21.33 -30.36
CA CYS A 292 10.97 20.14 -31.21
C CYS A 292 10.99 20.47 -32.71
N GLY A 293 11.09 21.75 -33.09
CA GLY A 293 11.11 22.18 -34.49
C GLY A 293 9.82 21.88 -35.24
N ARG A 294 8.69 21.86 -34.52
CA ARG A 294 7.37 21.54 -35.06
C ARG A 294 6.64 22.79 -35.53
N SER A 295 5.55 22.59 -36.27
CA SER A 295 4.68 23.65 -36.79
C SER A 295 3.20 23.33 -36.54
N ASP A 296 2.88 22.72 -35.41
CA ASP A 296 1.49 22.44 -35.02
C ASP A 296 0.76 23.75 -34.73
N THR A 297 -0.48 23.90 -35.22
CA THR A 297 -1.30 25.08 -34.92
C THR A 297 -1.92 25.01 -33.53
N PHE A 298 -2.28 23.81 -33.07
CA PHE A 298 -2.86 23.54 -31.76
C PHE A 298 -2.78 22.05 -31.40
N ILE A 299 -2.31 21.76 -30.19
CA ILE A 299 -2.27 20.42 -29.58
C ILE A 299 -3.25 20.40 -28.40
N PRO A 300 -4.42 19.74 -28.53
CA PRO A 300 -5.46 19.73 -27.49
C PRO A 300 -5.13 18.78 -26.33
N LEU A 301 -4.04 19.01 -25.61
CA LEU A 301 -3.51 18.08 -24.60
C LEU A 301 -4.44 17.93 -23.39
N ILE A 302 -4.59 19.02 -22.63
CA ILE A 302 -5.42 19.09 -21.43
C ILE A 302 -6.90 19.10 -21.84
N THR A 303 -7.26 19.75 -22.94
CA THR A 303 -8.66 19.75 -23.41
C THR A 303 -9.13 18.33 -23.72
N THR A 304 -8.29 17.50 -24.36
CA THR A 304 -8.63 16.09 -24.62
C THR A 304 -8.69 15.29 -23.32
N PHE A 305 -7.77 15.54 -22.40
CA PHE A 305 -7.74 14.89 -21.08
C PHE A 305 -9.04 15.14 -20.30
N ILE A 306 -9.43 16.40 -20.16
CA ILE A 306 -10.63 16.79 -19.42
C ILE A 306 -11.90 16.24 -20.10
N LYS A 307 -11.97 16.25 -21.45
CA LYS A 307 -13.08 15.62 -22.17
C LYS A 307 -13.18 14.12 -21.87
N GLY A 308 -12.05 13.43 -21.79
CA GLY A 308 -12.00 12.02 -21.36
C GLY A 308 -12.59 11.82 -19.97
N ILE A 309 -12.29 12.71 -19.02
CA ILE A 309 -12.87 12.68 -17.67
C ILE A 309 -14.40 12.76 -17.72
N TYR A 310 -15.00 13.60 -18.58
CA TYR A 310 -16.46 13.74 -18.63
C TYR A 310 -17.21 12.46 -18.97
N GLU A 311 -16.57 11.59 -19.75
CA GLU A 311 -17.15 10.33 -20.25
C GLU A 311 -16.88 9.16 -19.30
N MET A 312 -16.00 9.34 -18.30
CA MET A 312 -15.68 8.31 -17.33
C MET A 312 -16.83 8.03 -16.38
N LYS A 313 -16.90 6.77 -15.96
CA LYS A 313 -17.85 6.31 -14.95
C LYS A 313 -17.12 6.08 -13.65
N ILE A 314 -17.77 6.48 -12.56
CA ILE A 314 -17.28 6.17 -11.21
C ILE A 314 -17.25 4.65 -11.03
N PHE A 315 -16.19 4.14 -10.41
CA PHE A 315 -16.06 2.72 -10.11
C PHE A 315 -17.29 2.19 -9.35
N PRO A 316 -17.95 1.10 -9.81
CA PRO A 316 -19.17 0.60 -9.18
C PRO A 316 -19.02 0.30 -7.67
N VAL A 317 -17.84 -0.17 -7.26
CA VAL A 317 -17.54 -0.44 -5.84
C VAL A 317 -17.50 0.82 -4.98
N MET A 318 -17.04 1.94 -5.54
CA MET A 318 -17.01 3.25 -4.88
C MET A 318 -18.40 3.87 -4.83
N ILE A 319 -19.22 3.70 -5.88
CA ILE A 319 -20.65 4.07 -5.83
C ILE A 319 -21.35 3.33 -4.69
N LYS A 320 -21.11 2.02 -4.54
CA LYS A 320 -21.68 1.23 -3.44
C LYS A 320 -21.21 1.74 -2.08
N LEU A 321 -19.92 2.09 -1.95
CA LEU A 321 -19.38 2.68 -0.72
C LEU A 321 -20.05 4.02 -0.38
N LEU A 322 -20.19 4.93 -1.34
CA LEU A 322 -20.86 6.22 -1.15
C LEU A 322 -22.32 6.03 -0.67
N LYS A 323 -23.04 5.06 -1.25
CA LYS A 323 -24.40 4.71 -0.82
C LYS A 323 -24.44 4.15 0.61
N ASP A 324 -23.52 3.25 0.95
CA ASP A 324 -23.40 2.67 2.30
C ASP A 324 -23.13 3.78 3.34
N LEU A 325 -22.22 4.71 3.04
CA LEU A 325 -21.87 5.85 3.89
C LEU A 325 -23.07 6.75 4.15
N ARG A 326 -23.76 7.19 3.09
CA ARG A 326 -24.95 8.05 3.21
C ARG A 326 -26.07 7.36 3.97
N SER A 327 -26.30 6.08 3.72
CA SER A 327 -27.32 5.29 4.44
C SER A 327 -27.01 5.14 5.94
N ALA A 328 -25.73 5.16 6.30
CA ALA A 328 -25.28 5.15 7.69
C ALA A 328 -25.20 6.57 8.32
N GLY A 329 -25.55 7.63 7.58
CA GLY A 329 -25.63 9.00 8.08
C GLY A 329 -24.33 9.80 8.01
N TYR A 330 -23.32 9.32 7.29
CA TYR A 330 -22.09 10.08 7.04
C TYR A 330 -22.33 11.13 5.95
N LYS A 331 -21.83 12.35 6.16
CA LYS A 331 -21.75 13.37 5.09
C LYS A 331 -20.66 12.95 4.09
N THR A 332 -20.89 13.17 2.80
CA THR A 332 -19.90 12.88 1.76
C THR A 332 -19.47 14.15 1.03
N ALA A 333 -18.17 14.30 0.77
CA ALA A 333 -17.64 15.38 -0.05
C ALA A 333 -16.74 14.89 -1.18
N LEU A 334 -16.75 15.63 -2.29
CA LEU A 334 -15.73 15.56 -3.33
C LEU A 334 -14.74 16.71 -3.14
N LEU A 335 -13.44 16.42 -3.16
CA LEU A 335 -12.36 17.40 -3.10
C LEU A 335 -11.33 17.09 -4.18
N THR A 336 -11.40 17.81 -5.30
CA THR A 336 -10.60 17.51 -6.50
C THR A 336 -9.76 18.71 -6.93
N ASN A 337 -8.53 18.44 -7.35
CA ASN A 337 -7.83 19.38 -8.21
C ASN A 337 -8.37 19.15 -9.64
N ASN A 338 -8.98 20.17 -10.23
CA ASN A 338 -9.58 20.10 -11.56
C ASN A 338 -9.41 21.44 -12.29
N ALA A 339 -9.88 21.54 -13.53
CA ALA A 339 -9.67 22.69 -14.39
C ALA A 339 -10.86 22.97 -15.30
N PHE A 340 -10.98 24.23 -15.76
CA PHE A 340 -11.92 24.60 -16.81
C PHE A 340 -11.39 24.18 -18.18
N ALA A 341 -12.19 23.48 -18.98
CA ALA A 341 -11.78 23.12 -20.34
C ALA A 341 -11.69 24.35 -21.25
N ASP A 342 -12.73 25.17 -21.28
CA ASP A 342 -12.83 26.33 -22.18
C ASP A 342 -12.66 27.66 -21.44
N ARG A 343 -12.20 28.69 -22.16
CA ARG A 343 -12.04 30.05 -21.59
C ARG A 343 -13.36 30.64 -21.09
N ALA A 344 -14.48 30.30 -21.74
CA ALA A 344 -15.79 30.78 -21.33
C ALA A 344 -16.32 30.07 -20.07
N ARG A 345 -15.65 29.01 -19.62
CA ARG A 345 -15.96 28.21 -18.43
C ARG A 345 -17.39 27.64 -18.48
N LEU A 346 -17.83 27.27 -19.68
CA LEU A 346 -19.18 26.75 -19.92
C LEU A 346 -19.22 25.23 -19.88
N ALA A 347 -18.10 24.56 -20.18
CA ALA A 347 -18.02 23.12 -20.07
C ALA A 347 -18.14 22.66 -18.61
N PRO A 348 -18.71 21.46 -18.37
CA PRO A 348 -18.66 20.85 -17.05
C PRO A 348 -17.21 20.65 -16.62
N THR A 349 -16.94 20.51 -15.33
CA THR A 349 -15.58 20.29 -14.79
C THR A 349 -15.46 18.93 -14.10
N LEU A 350 -16.54 18.14 -14.14
CA LEU A 350 -16.70 16.84 -13.49
C LEU A 350 -17.43 15.86 -14.43
N PRO A 351 -17.26 14.54 -14.24
CA PRO A 351 -18.06 13.54 -14.94
C PRO A 351 -19.56 13.69 -14.65
N LYS A 352 -20.40 13.24 -15.59
CA LYS A 352 -21.85 13.24 -15.40
C LYS A 352 -22.25 12.48 -14.14
N GLU A 353 -23.30 12.96 -13.48
CA GLU A 353 -23.92 12.36 -12.28
C GLU A 353 -23.04 12.38 -11.01
N THR A 354 -21.78 12.81 -11.08
CA THR A 354 -20.88 12.93 -9.92
C THR A 354 -21.52 13.73 -8.79
N GLU A 355 -22.16 14.84 -9.13
CA GLU A 355 -22.76 15.75 -8.15
C GLU A 355 -23.83 15.09 -7.28
N SER A 356 -24.56 14.10 -7.81
CA SER A 356 -25.65 13.44 -7.10
C SER A 356 -25.19 12.60 -5.90
N TYR A 357 -23.89 12.29 -5.81
CA TYR A 357 -23.35 11.42 -4.78
C TYR A 357 -22.83 12.16 -3.54
N PHE A 358 -22.67 13.49 -3.61
CA PHE A 358 -22.00 14.27 -2.57
C PHE A 358 -22.91 15.32 -1.94
N ASP A 359 -22.73 15.57 -0.65
CA ASP A 359 -23.36 16.68 0.06
C ASP A 359 -22.57 17.98 -0.16
N VAL A 360 -21.26 17.88 -0.38
CA VAL A 360 -20.34 19.00 -0.60
C VAL A 360 -19.44 18.69 -1.79
N ILE A 361 -19.21 19.68 -2.66
CA ILE A 361 -18.31 19.56 -3.81
C ILE A 361 -17.32 20.73 -3.76
N VAL A 362 -16.03 20.40 -3.72
CA VAL A 362 -14.93 21.36 -3.67
C VAL A 362 -14.05 21.14 -4.90
N GLU A 363 -14.11 22.11 -5.80
CA GLU A 363 -13.35 22.13 -7.05
C GLU A 363 -12.29 23.22 -6.98
N SER A 364 -11.03 22.83 -7.16
CA SER A 364 -9.90 23.76 -7.03
C SER A 364 -10.01 24.95 -7.99
N CYS A 365 -10.38 24.70 -9.25
CA CYS A 365 -10.40 25.76 -10.26
C CYS A 365 -11.51 26.79 -10.04
N ARG A 366 -12.55 26.42 -9.30
CA ARG A 366 -13.64 27.35 -8.94
C ARG A 366 -13.26 28.23 -7.76
N LEU A 367 -12.33 27.79 -6.90
CA LEU A 367 -11.95 28.47 -5.68
C LEU A 367 -10.62 29.22 -5.75
N GLY A 368 -9.76 28.91 -6.73
CA GLY A 368 -8.42 29.51 -6.82
C GLY A 368 -7.40 28.93 -5.83
N ILE A 369 -7.77 27.85 -5.13
CA ILE A 369 -6.96 27.13 -4.14
C ILE A 369 -6.96 25.65 -4.50
N ARG A 370 -5.88 24.93 -4.20
CA ARG A 370 -5.72 23.53 -4.60
C ARG A 370 -5.12 22.67 -3.48
N LYS A 371 -5.28 21.36 -3.59
CA LYS A 371 -4.45 20.43 -2.81
C LYS A 371 -3.00 20.57 -3.28
N PRO A 372 -2.00 20.56 -2.38
CA PRO A 372 -2.07 20.21 -0.97
C PRO A 372 -2.13 21.39 0.02
N GLU A 373 -2.60 22.58 -0.39
CA GLU A 373 -2.71 23.73 0.55
C GLU A 373 -3.74 23.47 1.66
N SER A 374 -3.41 23.83 2.91
CA SER A 374 -4.32 23.58 4.05
C SER A 374 -5.70 24.22 3.86
N VAL A 375 -5.74 25.42 3.26
CA VAL A 375 -6.94 26.22 3.06
C VAL A 375 -8.05 25.49 2.28
N ILE A 376 -7.71 24.58 1.35
CA ILE A 376 -8.75 23.83 0.60
C ILE A 376 -9.41 22.77 1.47
N TYR A 377 -8.64 22.13 2.35
CA TYR A 377 -9.18 21.15 3.30
C TYR A 377 -9.99 21.85 4.39
N GLU A 378 -9.54 23.02 4.87
CA GLU A 378 -10.28 23.88 5.80
C GLU A 378 -11.63 24.27 5.20
N HIS A 379 -11.64 24.67 3.92
CA HIS A 379 -12.85 25.00 3.19
C HIS A 379 -13.80 23.81 3.07
N ALA A 380 -13.29 22.62 2.71
CA ALA A 380 -14.09 21.40 2.62
C ALA A 380 -14.70 21.01 3.99
N CYS A 381 -13.89 21.02 5.05
CA CYS A 381 -14.34 20.73 6.41
C CYS A 381 -15.39 21.74 6.89
N GLY A 382 -15.21 23.03 6.58
CA GLY A 382 -16.15 24.09 6.88
C GLY A 382 -17.50 23.89 6.21
N GLN A 383 -17.54 23.57 4.90
CA GLN A 383 -18.77 23.25 4.18
C GLN A 383 -19.47 21.99 4.72
N LEU A 384 -18.68 21.00 5.17
CA LEU A 384 -19.19 19.81 5.84
C LEU A 384 -19.65 20.06 7.28
N GLU A 385 -19.42 21.26 7.83
CA GLU A 385 -19.64 21.61 9.25
C GLU A 385 -18.98 20.59 10.19
N SER A 386 -17.81 20.09 9.79
CA SER A 386 -17.08 19.03 10.49
C SER A 386 -15.68 19.54 10.81
N ARG A 387 -15.17 19.18 11.98
CA ARG A 387 -13.78 19.48 12.34
C ARG A 387 -12.85 18.54 11.57
N PRO A 388 -11.60 18.92 11.28
CA PRO A 388 -10.64 18.04 10.61
C PRO A 388 -10.54 16.64 11.25
N GLU A 389 -10.51 16.55 12.58
CA GLU A 389 -10.48 15.29 13.33
C GLU A 389 -11.75 14.43 13.22
N ASP A 390 -12.85 15.02 12.76
CA ASP A 390 -14.12 14.33 12.49
C ASP A 390 -14.26 13.95 10.99
N CYS A 391 -13.21 14.12 10.19
CA CYS A 391 -13.20 13.85 8.75
C CYS A 391 -12.25 12.69 8.39
N MET A 392 -12.63 11.93 7.36
CA MET A 392 -11.76 10.98 6.67
C MET A 392 -11.54 11.44 5.22
N PHE A 393 -10.32 11.35 4.70
CA PHE A 393 -9.97 11.74 3.33
C PHE A 393 -9.32 10.58 2.56
N LEU A 394 -9.86 10.32 1.38
CA LEU A 394 -9.39 9.30 0.43
C LEU A 394 -8.74 9.97 -0.78
N ASP A 395 -7.46 9.71 -1.01
CA ASP A 395 -6.66 10.25 -2.11
C ASP A 395 -5.60 9.21 -2.51
N ASP A 396 -5.16 9.20 -3.76
CA ASP A 396 -4.11 8.32 -4.25
C ASP A 396 -2.70 8.92 -4.06
N LEU A 397 -2.59 10.24 -3.90
CA LEU A 397 -1.32 10.96 -3.80
C LEU A 397 -0.88 11.20 -2.34
N ASP A 398 0.34 10.75 -2.00
CA ASP A 398 0.90 10.89 -0.65
C ASP A 398 1.05 12.35 -0.19
N VAL A 399 1.31 13.28 -1.11
CA VAL A 399 1.46 14.70 -0.79
C VAL A 399 0.15 15.29 -0.27
N ASN A 400 -0.98 14.90 -0.86
CA ASN A 400 -2.32 15.35 -0.45
C ASN A 400 -2.67 14.76 0.92
N LEU A 401 -2.47 13.45 1.09
CA LEU A 401 -2.71 12.76 2.37
C LEU A 401 -1.82 13.32 3.49
N THR A 402 -0.56 13.64 3.20
CA THR A 402 0.37 14.21 4.19
C THR A 402 -0.11 15.58 4.68
N ALA A 403 -0.59 16.43 3.77
CA ALA A 403 -1.15 17.73 4.14
C ALA A 403 -2.43 17.60 4.97
N ALA A 404 -3.36 16.73 4.55
CA ALA A 404 -4.59 16.46 5.29
C ALA A 404 -4.31 15.91 6.70
N ARG A 405 -3.35 14.98 6.83
CA ARG A 405 -2.95 14.39 8.12
C ARG A 405 -2.36 15.42 9.08
N LYS A 406 -1.58 16.39 8.59
CA LYS A 406 -1.06 17.50 9.42
C LYS A 406 -2.16 18.34 10.06
N MET A 407 -3.36 18.33 9.48
CA MET A 407 -4.54 19.03 10.02
C MET A 407 -5.37 18.16 10.97
N GLY A 408 -5.03 16.88 11.15
CA GLY A 408 -5.80 15.94 11.97
C GLY A 408 -6.84 15.14 11.19
N ILE A 409 -6.93 15.30 9.87
CA ILE A 409 -7.85 14.50 9.03
C ILE A 409 -7.34 13.06 8.98
N THR A 410 -8.24 12.10 9.20
CA THR A 410 -7.90 10.68 9.01
C THR A 410 -7.72 10.40 7.53
N THR A 411 -6.64 9.74 7.13
CA THR A 411 -6.29 9.57 5.71
C THR A 411 -6.26 8.11 5.30
N VAL A 412 -6.77 7.82 4.11
CA VAL A 412 -6.74 6.48 3.50
C VAL A 412 -6.16 6.60 2.10
N LYS A 413 -5.01 5.97 1.86
CA LYS A 413 -4.39 5.93 0.53
C LYS A 413 -5.16 4.98 -0.38
N VAL A 414 -5.52 5.46 -1.56
CA VAL A 414 -6.20 4.64 -2.55
C VAL A 414 -5.19 3.98 -3.48
N ILE A 415 -5.01 2.68 -3.32
CA ILE A 415 -4.20 1.84 -4.22
C ILE A 415 -5.12 1.09 -5.20
N SER A 416 -6.27 0.63 -4.70
CA SER A 416 -7.30 -0.03 -5.49
C SER A 416 -8.67 0.29 -4.91
N PRO A 417 -9.65 0.68 -5.74
CA PRO A 417 -11.02 0.97 -5.29
C PRO A 417 -11.65 -0.17 -4.47
N ILE A 418 -11.34 -1.42 -4.80
CA ILE A 418 -11.90 -2.59 -4.09
C ILE A 418 -11.35 -2.67 -2.66
N SER A 419 -10.03 -2.63 -2.54
CA SER A 419 -9.34 -2.73 -1.24
C SER A 419 -9.69 -1.55 -0.33
N THR A 420 -9.70 -0.33 -0.88
CA THR A 420 -10.07 0.90 -0.17
C THR A 420 -11.51 0.83 0.32
N ALA A 421 -12.44 0.39 -0.52
CA ALA A 421 -13.84 0.30 -0.12
C ALA A 421 -14.09 -0.76 0.95
N ALA A 422 -13.34 -1.86 0.96
CA ALA A 422 -13.37 -2.84 2.06
C ALA A 422 -12.79 -2.24 3.34
N GLN A 423 -11.65 -1.54 3.23
CA GLN A 423 -10.97 -0.89 4.35
C GLN A 423 -11.86 0.15 5.04
N VAL A 424 -12.46 1.07 4.28
CA VAL A 424 -13.34 2.12 4.83
C VAL A 424 -14.55 1.52 5.53
N ARG A 425 -15.18 0.49 4.93
CA ARG A 425 -16.30 -0.21 5.59
C ARG A 425 -15.88 -0.82 6.92
N GLY A 426 -14.67 -1.39 7.00
CA GLY A 426 -14.15 -1.92 8.24
C GLY A 426 -13.83 -0.84 9.28
N ILE A 427 -13.23 0.28 8.88
CA ILE A 427 -12.93 1.41 9.79
C ILE A 427 -14.23 1.96 10.39
N LEU A 428 -15.25 2.14 9.56
CA LEU A 428 -16.52 2.75 9.95
C LEU A 428 -17.58 1.74 10.40
N ASN A 429 -17.23 0.45 10.45
CA ASN A 429 -18.13 -0.67 10.80
C ASN A 429 -19.47 -0.64 10.03
N LEU A 430 -19.40 -0.36 8.72
CA LEU A 430 -20.57 -0.27 7.85
C LEU A 430 -21.09 -1.68 7.53
N LYS A 431 -22.40 -1.88 7.67
CA LYS A 431 -23.07 -3.08 7.15
C LYS A 431 -23.13 -2.97 5.62
N GLN A 432 -22.79 -4.06 4.94
CA GLN A 432 -22.91 -4.12 3.49
C GLN A 432 -24.40 -4.09 3.13
N THR A 433 -24.87 -3.04 2.46
CA THR A 433 -26.23 -3.07 1.91
C THR A 433 -26.23 -4.01 0.71
N SER A 434 -27.29 -4.82 0.59
CA SER A 434 -27.44 -5.83 -0.48
C SER A 434 -27.44 -5.18 -1.85
#